data_AF-A0A811AQ36-F1
#
_entry.id   AF-A0A811AQ36-F1
#
_cell.length_a   1.000
_cell.length_b   1.000
_cell.length_c   1.000
_cell.angle_alpha   90.00
_cell.angle_beta   90.00
_cell.angle_gamma   90.00
#
_symmetry.space_group_name_H-M   'P 1'
#
loop_
_entity.id
_entity.type
_entity.pdbx_description
1 polymer ?
#
loop_
_entity_poly.entity_id
_entity_poly.type
_entity_poly.pdbx_seq_one_letter_code
_entity_poly.pdbx_strand_id
1 'polypeptide(L)'
;MTLFTGENNKTFSTLTVDELTANKSAFVMRTDMTNSDKLVVNSKVEGQDNILLVNFLQKNGDNKKLNIDSVSTHGGTDKNTFKASTQSIGFSDVTPVIEQRDAENKTTRTLTGYKTVANNDATKKPHP
;
A
#
# COMPACT_ATOMS: atom_id res chain seq x y z
N MET A 1 -6.58 -4.75 12.11
CA MET A 1 -5.43 -4.22 11.35
C MET A 1 -4.43 -5.35 11.20
N THR A 2 -3.92 -5.56 9.98
CA THR A 2 -2.91 -6.58 9.67
C THR A 2 -1.61 -5.87 9.31
N LEU A 3 -0.53 -6.19 10.02
CA LEU A 3 0.78 -5.57 9.86
C LEU A 3 1.78 -6.59 9.32
N PHE A 4 2.47 -6.23 8.24
CA PHE A 4 3.60 -6.99 7.73
C PHE A 4 4.88 -6.49 8.38
N THR A 5 5.62 -7.37 9.05
CA THR A 5 6.82 -7.01 9.84
C THR A 5 8.12 -7.67 9.34
N GLY A 6 8.03 -8.77 8.58
CA GLY A 6 9.17 -9.54 8.08
C GLY A 6 10.21 -9.87 9.16
N GLU A 7 11.41 -10.28 8.75
CA GLU A 7 12.53 -10.44 9.69
C GLU A 7 13.19 -9.09 9.94
N ASN A 8 12.74 -8.35 10.97
CA ASN A 8 13.31 -7.06 11.37
C ASN A 8 13.44 -6.04 10.22
N ASN A 9 12.44 -5.94 9.34
CA ASN A 9 12.49 -5.08 8.15
C ASN A 9 13.58 -5.40 7.11
N LYS A 10 14.20 -6.57 7.18
CA LYS A 10 15.20 -7.02 6.19
C LYS A 10 14.59 -7.76 5.01
N THR A 11 13.42 -8.37 5.21
CA THR A 11 12.72 -9.16 4.20
C THR A 11 11.27 -8.72 4.06
N PHE A 12 10.74 -8.85 2.85
CA PHE A 12 9.32 -8.68 2.56
C PHE A 12 8.59 -10.01 2.68
N SER A 13 7.34 -9.95 3.12
CA SER A 13 6.51 -11.11 3.38
C SER A 13 5.29 -11.14 2.46
N THR A 14 4.87 -12.35 2.10
CA THR A 14 3.63 -12.57 1.35
C THR A 14 2.64 -13.31 2.24
N LEU A 15 1.46 -12.74 2.43
CA LEU A 15 0.31 -13.43 3.01
C LEU A 15 -0.55 -13.96 1.88
N THR A 16 -0.61 -15.29 1.76
CA THR A 16 -1.47 -15.97 0.79
C THR A 16 -2.63 -16.63 1.53
N VAL A 17 -3.85 -16.37 1.08
CA VAL A 17 -5.08 -16.99 1.58
C VAL A 17 -5.97 -17.38 0.42
N ASP A 18 -6.83 -18.38 0.60
CA ASP A 18 -7.81 -18.72 -0.43
C ASP A 18 -9.03 -17.79 -0.37
N GLU A 19 -9.49 -17.50 0.85
CA GLU A 19 -10.64 -16.63 1.09
C GLU A 19 -10.30 -15.53 2.10
N LEU A 20 -10.77 -14.32 1.84
CA LEU A 20 -10.61 -13.18 2.72
C LEU A 20 -11.95 -12.47 2.92
N THR A 21 -12.43 -12.43 4.15
CA THR A 21 -13.54 -11.54 4.56
C THR A 21 -12.98 -10.41 5.41
N ALA A 22 -13.04 -9.18 4.90
CA ALA A 22 -12.53 -8.00 5.60
C ALA A 22 -13.40 -6.77 5.32
N ASN A 23 -13.80 -6.07 6.38
CA ASN A 23 -14.58 -4.84 6.30
C ASN A 23 -13.89 -3.73 7.09
N LYS A 24 -13.77 -2.54 6.50
CA LYS A 24 -13.21 -1.35 7.17
C LYS A 24 -11.87 -1.63 7.86
N SER A 25 -11.08 -2.55 7.30
CA SER A 25 -9.84 -3.04 7.89
C SER A 25 -8.63 -2.36 7.25
N ALA A 26 -7.53 -2.31 7.99
CA ALA A 26 -6.27 -1.75 7.51
C ALA A 26 -5.22 -2.84 7.30
N PHE A 27 -4.55 -2.81 6.15
CA PHE A 27 -3.38 -3.63 5.83
C PHE A 27 -2.18 -2.70 5.68
N VAL A 28 -1.16 -2.92 6.51
CA VAL A 28 0.06 -2.10 6.54
C VAL A 28 1.20 -2.89 5.90
N MET A 29 1.58 -2.49 4.70
CA MET A 29 2.62 -3.09 3.88
C MET A 29 3.88 -2.22 3.90
N ARG A 30 5.04 -2.78 3.61
CA ARG A 30 6.29 -2.04 3.47
C ARG A 30 6.83 -2.16 2.05
N THR A 31 7.64 -1.19 1.65
CA THR A 31 8.37 -1.22 0.38
C THR A 31 9.71 -0.52 0.49
N ASP A 32 10.71 -1.03 -0.23
CA ASP A 32 12.00 -0.37 -0.49
C ASP A 32 12.00 0.36 -1.85
N MET A 33 10.81 0.61 -2.42
CA MET A 33 10.58 1.16 -3.77
C MET A 33 10.92 0.21 -4.94
N THR A 34 11.37 -1.02 -4.66
CA THR A 34 11.61 -2.06 -5.67
C THR A 34 10.78 -3.31 -5.39
N ASN A 35 10.75 -3.71 -4.12
CA ASN A 35 10.05 -4.85 -3.56
C ASN A 35 9.02 -4.36 -2.53
N SER A 36 8.04 -5.20 -2.23
CA SER A 36 7.07 -4.92 -1.17
C SER A 36 6.56 -6.19 -0.53
N ASP A 37 5.96 -6.02 0.65
CA ASP A 37 5.04 -7.02 1.18
C ASP A 37 3.84 -7.20 0.24
N LYS A 38 3.22 -8.38 0.28
CA LYS A 38 2.11 -8.72 -0.61
C LYS A 38 0.98 -9.44 0.11
N LEU A 39 -0.24 -9.12 -0.29
CA LEU A 39 -1.44 -9.92 0.01
C LEU A 39 -1.92 -10.61 -1.26
N VAL A 40 -2.08 -11.93 -1.22
CA VAL A 40 -2.61 -12.73 -2.32
C VAL A 40 -3.86 -13.45 -1.84
N VAL A 41 -4.97 -13.24 -2.54
CA VAL A 41 -6.24 -13.94 -2.29
C VAL A 41 -6.62 -14.74 -3.53
N ASN A 42 -6.63 -16.06 -3.44
CA ASN A 42 -6.74 -16.93 -4.61
C ASN A 42 -8.18 -17.05 -5.14
N SER A 43 -9.16 -17.17 -4.24
CA SER A 43 -10.50 -17.63 -4.62
C SER A 43 -11.56 -16.58 -4.38
N LYS A 44 -11.64 -15.99 -3.18
CA LYS A 44 -12.79 -15.15 -2.79
C LYS A 44 -12.39 -13.99 -1.90
N VAL A 45 -12.94 -12.81 -2.17
CA VAL A 45 -12.81 -11.63 -1.32
C VAL A 45 -14.21 -11.10 -1.02
N GLU A 46 -14.50 -10.89 0.25
CA GLU A 46 -15.76 -10.31 0.72
C GLU A 46 -15.52 -9.12 1.65
N GLY A 47 -16.46 -8.18 1.62
CA GLY A 47 -16.42 -6.95 2.39
C GLY A 47 -15.79 -5.79 1.62
N GLN A 48 -15.82 -4.61 2.23
CA GLN A 48 -15.51 -3.35 1.56
C GLN A 48 -14.79 -2.36 2.47
N ASP A 49 -14.29 -1.28 1.86
CA ASP A 49 -13.68 -0.12 2.51
C ASP A 49 -12.42 -0.47 3.32
N ASN A 50 -11.67 -1.48 2.88
CA ASN A 50 -10.36 -1.76 3.47
C ASN A 50 -9.32 -0.77 2.93
N ILE A 51 -8.37 -0.38 3.78
CA ILE A 51 -7.32 0.58 3.44
C ILE A 51 -5.96 -0.09 3.38
N LEU A 52 -5.17 0.31 2.39
CA LEU A 52 -3.78 -0.08 2.21
C LEU A 52 -2.89 1.08 2.66
N LEU A 53 -2.17 0.87 3.76
CA LEU A 53 -1.08 1.74 4.19
C LEU A 53 0.23 1.16 3.66
N VAL A 54 1.12 2.04 3.23
CA VAL A 54 2.44 1.65 2.74
C VAL A 54 3.50 2.42 3.51
N ASN A 55 4.31 1.70 4.27
CA ASN A 55 5.51 2.20 4.91
C ASN A 55 6.68 2.14 3.92
N PHE A 56 7.07 3.29 3.41
CA PHE A 56 8.22 3.44 2.54
C PHE A 56 9.48 3.39 3.41
N LEU A 57 10.28 2.33 3.26
CA LEU A 57 11.55 2.15 3.98
C LEU A 57 12.66 3.05 3.41
N GLN A 58 12.47 3.51 2.18
CA GLN A 58 13.35 4.43 1.46
C GLN A 58 12.50 5.46 0.71
N LYS A 59 13.05 6.66 0.50
CA LYS A 59 12.47 7.70 -0.35
C LYS A 59 13.50 8.19 -1.34
N ASN A 60 13.11 8.41 -2.59
CA ASN A 60 13.98 9.00 -3.61
C ASN A 60 13.25 10.15 -4.33
N GLY A 61 13.92 10.83 -5.27
CA GLY A 61 13.32 11.95 -5.98
C GLY A 61 12.27 11.55 -7.03
N ASP A 62 12.19 10.27 -7.43
CA ASP A 62 11.35 9.80 -8.54
C ASP A 62 10.13 9.03 -8.00
N ASN A 63 9.14 9.80 -7.53
CA ASN A 63 7.97 9.31 -6.83
C ASN A 63 6.84 8.79 -7.73
N LYS A 64 7.04 8.67 -9.06
CA LYS A 64 5.96 8.39 -10.05
C LYS A 64 6.24 7.26 -11.04
N LYS A 65 7.15 6.33 -10.73
CA LYS A 65 7.49 5.22 -11.64
C LYS A 65 7.48 3.85 -10.96
N LEU A 66 6.75 3.71 -9.85
CA LEU A 66 6.65 2.41 -9.20
C LEU A 66 5.71 1.51 -10.01
N ASN A 67 5.99 0.22 -9.97
CA ASN A 67 5.16 -0.79 -10.60
C ASN A 67 5.16 -2.06 -9.74
N ILE A 68 4.61 -1.94 -8.52
CA ILE A 68 4.72 -2.97 -7.49
C ILE A 68 3.32 -3.44 -7.06
N ASP A 69 2.97 -4.68 -7.39
CA ASP A 69 1.70 -5.27 -6.97
C ASP A 69 1.71 -5.54 -5.46
N SER A 70 0.85 -4.82 -4.73
CA SER A 70 0.69 -4.93 -3.27
C SER A 70 -0.41 -5.91 -2.88
N VAL A 71 -1.51 -5.93 -3.65
CA VAL A 71 -2.59 -6.91 -3.49
C VAL A 71 -2.88 -7.60 -4.82
N SER A 72 -3.06 -8.92 -4.78
CA SER A 72 -3.53 -9.73 -5.91
C SER A 72 -4.77 -10.50 -5.49
N THR A 73 -5.82 -10.45 -6.31
CA THR A 73 -7.11 -11.11 -6.08
C THR A 73 -7.58 -11.78 -7.36
N HIS A 74 -8.58 -12.65 -7.27
CA HIS A 74 -9.31 -13.13 -8.45
C HIS A 74 -9.92 -11.96 -9.25
N GLY A 75 -10.12 -12.19 -10.55
CA GLY A 75 -10.68 -11.18 -11.46
C GLY A 75 -12.09 -10.74 -11.07
N GLY A 76 -12.39 -9.46 -11.27
CA GLY A 76 -13.71 -8.89 -10.97
C GLY A 76 -13.87 -8.40 -9.53
N THR A 77 -12.80 -8.33 -8.74
CA THR A 77 -12.83 -7.75 -7.39
C THR A 77 -13.17 -6.26 -7.45
N ASP A 78 -14.16 -5.82 -6.67
CA ASP A 78 -14.64 -4.45 -6.68
C ASP A 78 -13.55 -3.43 -6.28
N LYS A 79 -13.56 -2.25 -6.91
CA LYS A 79 -12.58 -1.19 -6.67
C LYS A 79 -12.56 -0.67 -5.23
N ASN A 80 -13.69 -0.68 -4.55
CA ASN A 80 -13.84 -0.20 -3.19
C ASN A 80 -13.44 -1.23 -2.14
N THR A 81 -13.14 -2.47 -2.53
CA THR A 81 -12.68 -3.52 -1.61
C THR A 81 -11.39 -3.11 -0.90
N PHE A 82 -10.43 -2.55 -1.66
CA PHE A 82 -9.16 -2.04 -1.17
C PHE A 82 -8.87 -0.66 -1.74
N LYS A 83 -8.60 0.33 -0.88
CA LYS A 83 -8.32 1.72 -1.23
C LYS A 83 -6.95 2.14 -0.70
N ALA A 84 -6.27 3.06 -1.39
CA ALA A 84 -5.09 3.70 -0.83
C ALA A 84 -5.44 4.50 0.43
N SER A 85 -4.63 4.39 1.47
CA SER A 85 -4.77 5.24 2.65
C SER A 85 -4.38 6.69 2.34
N THR A 86 -5.09 7.62 2.97
CA THR A 86 -4.73 9.05 3.01
C THR A 86 -3.87 9.40 4.23
N GLN A 87 -3.64 8.45 5.13
CA GLN A 87 -2.78 8.60 6.30
C GLN A 87 -1.36 8.13 5.98
N SER A 88 -0.36 8.84 6.50
CA SER A 88 1.05 8.48 6.40
C SER A 88 1.48 7.50 7.49
N ILE A 89 2.48 6.67 7.19
CA ILE A 89 3.16 5.79 8.14
C ILE A 89 4.65 5.71 7.77
N GLY A 90 5.52 5.70 8.77
CA GLY A 90 6.97 5.84 8.55
C GLY A 90 7.32 7.29 8.26
N PHE A 91 7.67 7.62 7.00
CA PHE A 91 7.83 9.01 6.60
C PHE A 91 6.50 9.76 6.74
N SER A 92 6.46 10.75 7.64
CA SER A 92 5.24 11.43 8.07
C SER A 92 4.58 12.26 6.96
N ASP A 93 5.32 12.60 5.91
CA ASP A 93 4.90 13.44 4.80
C ASP A 93 4.42 12.63 3.58
N VAL A 94 4.46 11.29 3.61
CA VAL A 94 4.23 10.46 2.42
C VAL A 94 2.94 9.63 2.49
N THR A 95 2.16 9.62 1.41
CA THR A 95 0.99 8.74 1.23
C THR A 95 1.07 7.97 -0.09
N PRO A 96 0.66 6.69 -0.13
CA PRO A 96 0.80 5.88 -1.34
C PRO A 96 -0.20 6.29 -2.43
N VAL A 97 0.22 6.11 -3.69
CA VAL A 97 -0.66 6.14 -4.86
C VAL A 97 -0.82 4.69 -5.35
N ILE A 98 -2.04 4.18 -5.27
CA ILE A 98 -2.37 2.80 -5.65
C ILE A 98 -3.45 2.82 -6.72
N GLU A 99 -3.23 2.06 -7.78
CA GLU A 99 -4.16 1.89 -8.87
C GLU A 99 -4.72 0.46 -8.89
N GLN A 100 -5.98 0.33 -9.29
CA GLN A 100 -6.54 -0.97 -9.67
C GLN A 100 -6.13 -1.28 -11.10
N ARG A 101 -5.68 -2.51 -11.35
CA ARG A 101 -5.55 -3.04 -12.70
C ARG A 101 -6.28 -4.37 -12.79
N ASP A 102 -7.12 -4.48 -13.81
CA ASP A 102 -7.96 -5.64 -14.04
C ASP A 102 -7.47 -6.41 -15.27
N ALA A 103 -7.39 -7.72 -15.11
CA ALA A 103 -7.26 -8.70 -16.16
C ALA A 103 -8.38 -9.74 -15.98
N GLU A 104 -8.64 -10.55 -17.01
CA GLU A 104 -9.78 -11.49 -17.05
C GLU A 104 -9.89 -12.38 -15.79
N ASN A 105 -8.75 -12.81 -15.27
CA ASN A 105 -8.62 -13.79 -14.19
C ASN A 105 -7.95 -13.22 -12.92
N LYS A 106 -7.57 -11.93 -12.93
CA LYS A 106 -6.84 -11.32 -11.82
C LYS A 106 -7.09 -9.82 -11.73
N THR A 107 -7.42 -9.36 -10.53
CA THR A 107 -7.44 -7.93 -10.18
C THR A 107 -6.30 -7.63 -9.23
N THR A 108 -5.55 -6.56 -9.49
CA THR A 108 -4.41 -6.12 -8.66
C THR A 108 -4.63 -4.73 -8.09
N ARG A 109 -3.96 -4.49 -6.97
CA ARG A 109 -3.69 -3.15 -6.44
C ARG A 109 -2.20 -2.90 -6.58
N THR A 110 -1.85 -2.06 -7.54
CA THR A 110 -0.46 -1.75 -7.85
C THR A 110 -0.08 -0.40 -7.25
N LEU A 111 0.98 -0.38 -6.46
CA LEU A 111 1.64 0.84 -6.00
C LEU A 111 2.37 1.48 -7.19
N THR A 112 1.91 2.66 -7.61
CA THR A 112 2.47 3.42 -8.75
C THR A 112 3.32 4.61 -8.34
N GLY A 113 3.25 4.99 -7.06
CA GLY A 113 4.04 6.09 -6.54
C GLY A 113 3.60 6.51 -5.15
N TYR A 114 3.98 7.73 -4.80
CA TYR A 114 3.53 8.38 -3.57
C TYR A 114 3.38 9.89 -3.72
N LYS A 115 2.53 10.47 -2.88
CA LYS A 115 2.37 11.92 -2.74
C LYS A 115 3.10 12.38 -1.48
N THR A 116 3.79 13.51 -1.59
CA THR A 116 4.33 14.24 -0.45
C THR A 116 3.36 15.34 -0.05
N VAL A 117 3.00 15.41 1.22
CA VAL A 117 2.31 16.57 1.79
C VAL A 117 3.38 17.62 2.08
N ALA A 118 3.24 18.82 1.53
CA ALA A 118 4.16 19.91 1.83
C ALA A 118 4.12 20.20 3.34
N ASN A 119 5.24 19.97 4.02
CA ASN A 119 5.36 20.30 5.43
C ASN A 119 5.59 21.82 5.53
N ASN A 120 4.51 22.59 5.64
CA ASN A 120 4.58 24.05 5.71
C ASN A 120 5.32 24.56 6.99
N ASP A 121 5.64 23.68 7.93
CA ASP A 121 6.36 24.02 9.15
C ASP A 121 7.87 24.26 8.97
N ALA A 122 8.44 23.98 7.79
CA ALA A 122 9.86 24.25 7.51
C ALA A 122 10.18 25.74 7.24
N THR A 123 9.20 26.65 7.25
CA THR A 123 9.43 28.09 7.04
C THR A 123 9.47 28.93 8.31
N LYS A 124 9.53 28.32 9.51
CA LYS A 124 9.81 29.09 10.74
C LYS A 124 11.29 29.52 10.74
N LYS A 125 11.56 30.66 10.08
CA LYS A 125 12.82 31.43 10.21
C LYS A 125 13.24 31.42 11.69
N PRO A 126 14.51 31.15 12.03
CA PRO A 126 14.98 31.43 13.37
C PRO A 126 14.74 32.91 13.64
N HIS A 127 14.00 33.19 14.72
CA HIS A 127 13.76 34.57 15.16
C HIS A 127 15.11 35.14 15.62
N PRO A 128 15.47 36.38 15.23
CA PRO A 128 16.71 37.04 15.65
C PRO A 128 16.75 37.29 17.15
#